data_AF-A0A357N3K4-F1
#
_entry.id   AF-A0A357N3K4-F1
#
_cell.length_a   1.000
_cell.length_b   1.000
_cell.length_c   1.000
_cell.angle_alpha   90.00
_cell.angle_beta   90.00
_cell.angle_gamma   90.00
#
_symmetry.space_group_name_H-M   'P 1'
#
loop_
_entity.id
_entity.type
_entity.pdbx_description
1 polymer ?
#
loop_
_entity_poly.entity_id
_entity_poly.type
_entity_poly.pdbx_seq_one_letter_code
_entity_poly.pdbx_strand_id
1 'polypeptide(L)'
;MAALQDLRVLVVENDEMSAALLQMQLVQAGAVVVGLAATVAESLRLLQETSPDVALLDYRLARNETSEPVAAALAAAGVPFVLATGMTAEQLPASMRGGVLLVKPYLSVDLSQALLRAVGRTSTRA
;
A
#
# COMPACT_ATOMS: atom_id res chain seq x y z
N MET A 1 11.08 -14.38 -12.99
CA MET A 1 11.70 -13.63 -11.89
C MET A 1 10.60 -12.94 -11.12
N ALA A 2 10.56 -13.10 -9.80
CA ALA A 2 9.61 -12.39 -8.95
C ALA A 2 10.00 -10.91 -8.87
N ALA A 3 9.07 -10.01 -9.12
CA ALA A 3 9.36 -8.58 -9.25
C ALA A 3 9.56 -7.89 -7.89
N LEU A 4 9.00 -8.45 -6.81
CA LEU A 4 8.95 -7.84 -5.47
C LEU A 4 9.77 -8.61 -4.41
N GLN A 5 10.80 -9.36 -4.81
CA GLN A 5 11.56 -10.27 -3.92
C GLN A 5 11.85 -9.68 -2.53
N ASP A 6 11.29 -10.36 -1.51
CA ASP A 6 11.39 -10.09 -0.08
C ASP A 6 10.93 -8.69 0.37
N LEU A 7 10.20 -7.97 -0.49
CA LEU A 7 9.66 -6.66 -0.15
C LEU A 7 8.58 -6.79 0.91
N ARG A 8 8.78 -6.15 2.06
CA ARG A 8 7.86 -6.19 3.20
C ARG A 8 6.73 -5.18 3.01
N VAL A 9 5.52 -5.66 2.74
CA VAL A 9 4.36 -4.83 2.43
C VAL A 9 3.35 -4.88 3.58
N LEU A 10 3.01 -3.72 4.14
CA LEU A 10 1.84 -3.55 5.00
C LEU A 10 0.62 -3.22 4.13
N VAL A 11 -0.47 -3.97 4.23
CA VAL A 11 -1.70 -3.70 3.48
C VAL A 11 -2.75 -3.11 4.41
N VAL A 12 -3.30 -1.97 4.02
CA VAL A 12 -4.35 -1.24 4.72
C VAL A 12 -5.57 -1.18 3.82
N GLU A 13 -6.52 -2.07 4.05
CA GLU A 13 -7.69 -2.30 3.21
C GLU A 13 -8.84 -2.76 4.12
N ASN A 14 -9.98 -2.09 4.02
CA ASN A 14 -11.11 -2.35 4.91
C ASN A 14 -12.01 -3.49 4.45
N ASP A 15 -11.94 -3.85 3.16
CA ASP A 15 -12.66 -4.99 2.62
C ASP A 15 -11.82 -6.26 2.74
N GLU A 16 -12.29 -7.22 3.55
CA GLU A 16 -11.57 -8.47 3.82
C GLU A 16 -11.27 -9.27 2.54
N MET A 17 -12.20 -9.27 1.58
CA MET A 17 -12.04 -9.98 0.32
C MET A 17 -10.95 -9.32 -0.55
N SER A 18 -10.95 -7.99 -0.61
CA SER A 18 -9.92 -7.21 -1.30
C SER A 18 -8.55 -7.38 -0.64
N ALA A 19 -8.49 -7.35 0.69
CA ALA A 19 -7.25 -7.56 1.45
C ALA A 19 -6.66 -8.97 1.20
N ALA A 20 -7.51 -10.00 1.19
CA ALA A 20 -7.08 -11.38 0.89
C ALA A 20 -6.58 -11.51 -0.55
N LEU A 21 -7.28 -10.91 -1.53
CA LEU A 21 -6.86 -10.91 -2.92
C LEU A 21 -5.52 -10.20 -3.11
N LEU A 22 -5.35 -9.02 -2.50
CA LEU A 22 -4.10 -8.27 -2.49
C LEU A 22 -2.97 -9.09 -1.89
N GLN A 23 -3.21 -9.76 -0.75
CA GLN A 23 -2.21 -10.62 -0.14
C GLN A 23 -1.76 -11.74 -1.08
N MET A 24 -2.71 -12.42 -1.74
CA MET A 24 -2.39 -13.45 -2.73
C MET A 24 -1.56 -12.91 -3.89
N GLN A 25 -1.94 -11.75 -4.45
CA GLN A 25 -1.21 -11.11 -5.55
C GLN A 25 0.22 -10.73 -5.16
N LEU A 26 0.40 -10.16 -3.97
CA LEU A 26 1.70 -9.74 -3.45
C LEU A 26 2.62 -10.93 -3.19
N VAL A 27 2.11 -11.99 -2.56
CA VAL A 27 2.86 -13.23 -2.32
C VAL A 27 3.26 -13.90 -3.64
N GLN A 28 2.36 -13.96 -4.63
CA GLN A 28 2.69 -14.48 -5.96
C GLN A 28 3.76 -13.64 -6.69
N ALA A 29 3.81 -12.34 -6.43
CA ALA A 29 4.84 -11.44 -6.95
C ALA A 29 6.17 -11.49 -6.17
N GLY A 30 6.25 -12.30 -5.09
CA GLY A 30 7.43 -12.53 -4.26
C GLY A 30 7.61 -11.55 -3.10
N ALA A 31 6.59 -10.77 -2.77
CA ALA A 31 6.59 -9.88 -1.61
C ALA A 31 6.20 -10.63 -0.32
N VAL A 32 6.54 -10.07 0.82
CA VAL A 32 6.15 -10.56 2.15
C VAL A 32 5.10 -9.61 2.73
N VAL A 33 3.87 -10.08 2.88
CA VAL A 33 2.82 -9.29 3.54
C VAL A 33 3.01 -9.37 5.05
N VAL A 34 3.44 -8.27 5.66
CA VAL A 34 3.78 -8.24 7.09
C VAL A 34 2.59 -7.95 7.99
N GLY A 35 1.49 -7.47 7.43
CA GLY A 35 0.25 -7.22 8.15
C GLY A 35 -0.89 -6.81 7.22
N LEU A 36 -2.12 -7.10 7.66
CA LEU A 36 -3.37 -6.62 7.06
C LEU A 36 -4.08 -5.77 8.13
N ALA A 37 -4.47 -4.55 7.78
CA ALA A 37 -5.19 -3.64 8.67
C ALA A 37 -6.46 -3.12 8.00
N ALA A 38 -7.58 -3.08 8.73
CA ALA A 38 -8.84 -2.56 8.21
C ALA A 38 -9.17 -1.14 8.73
N THR A 39 -8.47 -0.72 9.78
CA THR A 39 -8.68 0.56 10.49
C THR A 39 -7.40 1.37 10.62
N VAL A 40 -7.54 2.68 10.89
CA VAL A 40 -6.38 3.53 11.16
C VAL A 40 -5.60 3.03 12.38
N ALA A 41 -6.30 2.68 13.46
CA ALA A 41 -5.67 2.22 14.70
C ALA A 41 -4.81 0.96 14.51
N GLU A 42 -5.33 -0.05 13.80
CA GLU A 42 -4.58 -1.26 13.48
C GLU A 42 -3.40 -0.97 12.57
N SER A 43 -3.58 -0.09 11.58
CA SER A 43 -2.52 0.29 10.64
C SER A 43 -1.34 0.93 11.36
N LEU A 44 -1.59 1.85 12.28
CA LEU A 44 -0.56 2.52 13.07
C LEU A 44 0.17 1.56 14.00
N ARG A 45 -0.57 0.63 14.62
CA ARG A 45 0.01 -0.42 15.46
C ARG A 45 0.93 -1.34 14.64
N LEU A 46 0.44 -1.85 13.52
CA LEU A 46 1.21 -2.75 12.66
C LEU A 46 2.41 -2.06 12.01
N LEU A 47 2.31 -0.78 11.66
CA LEU A 47 3.45 0.01 11.17
C LEU A 47 4.61 -0.02 12.17
N GLN A 48 4.32 0.16 13.47
CA GLN A 48 5.33 0.11 14.53
C GLN A 48 5.86 -1.29 14.80
N GLU A 49 4.98 -2.30 14.83
CA GLU A 49 5.36 -3.69 15.16
C GLU A 49 6.16 -4.36 14.03
N THR A 50 5.88 -4.02 12.77
CA THR A 50 6.35 -4.81 11.63
C THR A 50 7.45 -4.15 10.81
N SER A 51 7.66 -2.83 10.92
CA SER A 51 8.65 -2.09 10.13
C SER A 51 8.62 -2.48 8.63
N PRO A 52 7.52 -2.19 7.91
CA PRO A 52 7.39 -2.50 6.49
C PRO A 52 8.33 -1.65 5.63
N ASP A 53 8.72 -2.17 4.47
CA ASP A 53 9.49 -1.42 3.46
C ASP A 53 8.59 -0.46 2.67
N VAL A 54 7.31 -0.82 2.52
CA VAL A 54 6.30 -0.04 1.81
C VAL A 54 4.91 -0.37 2.35
N ALA A 55 4.00 0.59 2.29
CA ALA A 55 2.59 0.36 2.59
C ALA A 55 1.71 0.45 1.33
N LEU A 56 0.66 -0.36 1.29
CA LEU A 56 -0.42 -0.26 0.32
C LEU A 56 -1.67 0.21 1.07
N LEU A 57 -2.22 1.36 0.69
CA LEU A 57 -3.37 1.97 1.35
C LEU A 57 -4.57 2.01 0.40
N ASP A 58 -5.76 1.61 0.85
CA ASP A 58 -6.99 2.23 0.33
C ASP A 58 -7.21 3.58 1.03
N TYR A 59 -7.85 4.52 0.33
CA TYR A 59 -8.21 5.80 0.88
C TYR A 59 -9.35 5.71 1.89
N ARG A 60 -10.39 4.93 1.56
CA ARG A 60 -11.54 4.72 2.44
C ARG A 60 -11.23 3.54 3.35
N LEU A 61 -11.46 3.69 4.65
CA LEU A 61 -11.27 2.64 5.63
C LEU A 61 -12.58 2.34 6.37
N ALA A 62 -12.55 1.31 7.22
CA ALA A 62 -13.68 0.97 8.08
C ALA A 62 -14.04 2.16 8.99
N ARG A 63 -15.23 2.12 9.58
CA ARG A 63 -15.72 3.15 10.52
C ARG A 63 -15.77 4.57 9.93
N ASN A 64 -15.86 4.69 8.61
CA ASN A 64 -15.90 5.95 7.88
C ASN A 64 -14.62 6.80 8.07
N GLU A 65 -13.49 6.13 8.32
CA GLU A 65 -12.17 6.74 8.42
C GLU A 65 -11.53 6.91 7.02
N THR A 66 -10.50 7.77 6.93
CA THR A 66 -9.62 7.86 5.76
C THR A 66 -8.21 7.43 6.16
N SER A 67 -7.41 6.97 5.20
CA SER A 67 -6.02 6.58 5.46
C SER A 67 -5.04 7.76 5.60
N GLU A 68 -5.53 9.01 5.62
CA GLU A 68 -4.68 10.21 5.78
C GLU A 68 -3.81 10.19 7.05
N PRO A 69 -4.31 9.80 8.24
CA PRO A 69 -3.46 9.70 9.42
C PRO A 69 -2.37 8.62 9.27
N VAL A 70 -2.68 7.55 8.54
CA VAL A 70 -1.72 6.47 8.24
C VAL A 70 -0.65 6.98 7.28
N ALA A 71 -1.04 7.69 6.21
CA ALA A 71 -0.12 8.32 5.27
C ALA A 71 0.82 9.33 5.96
N ALA A 72 0.30 10.12 6.89
CA ALA A 72 1.10 11.04 7.69
C ALA A 72 2.12 10.30 8.59
N ALA A 73 1.71 9.20 9.23
CA ALA A 73 2.59 8.38 10.06
C ALA A 73 3.68 7.68 9.23
N LEU A 74 3.33 7.17 8.05
CA LEU A 74 4.27 6.58 7.09
C LEU A 74 5.31 7.61 6.63
N ALA A 75 4.86 8.82 6.27
CA ALA A 75 5.75 9.92 5.91
C ALA A 75 6.70 10.30 7.06
N ALA A 76 6.21 10.36 8.29
CA ALA A 76 7.04 10.62 9.48
C ALA A 76 8.06 9.49 9.75
N ALA A 77 7.70 8.26 9.42
CA ALA A 77 8.58 7.09 9.54
C ALA A 77 9.53 6.91 8.33
N GLY A 78 9.41 7.74 7.29
CA GLY A 78 10.19 7.59 6.05
C GLY A 78 9.82 6.35 5.22
N VAL A 79 8.65 5.76 5.46
CA VAL A 79 8.15 4.58 4.74
C VAL A 79 7.32 5.04 3.54
N PRO A 80 7.71 4.69 2.30
CA PRO A 80 6.93 5.04 1.12
C PRO A 80 5.60 4.27 1.08
N PHE A 81 4.63 4.79 0.33
CA PHE A 81 3.35 4.12 0.17
C PHE A 81 2.76 4.23 -1.23
N VAL A 82 1.94 3.25 -1.57
CA VAL A 82 1.07 3.22 -2.74
C VAL A 82 -0.36 3.42 -2.26
N LEU A 83 -1.09 4.32 -2.91
CA LEU A 83 -2.50 4.54 -2.67
C LEU A 83 -3.32 3.82 -3.74
N ALA A 84 -3.84 2.65 -3.40
CA ALA A 84 -4.70 1.83 -4.25
C ALA A 84 -6.18 2.13 -3.96
N THR A 85 -6.77 3.07 -4.69
CA THR A 85 -8.12 3.57 -4.39
C THR A 85 -8.98 3.76 -5.64
N GLY A 86 -10.30 3.74 -5.50
CA GLY A 86 -11.23 4.09 -6.58
C GLY A 86 -11.34 5.59 -6.85
N MET A 87 -10.66 6.43 -6.07
CA MET A 87 -10.67 7.89 -6.20
C MET A 87 -9.59 8.38 -7.16
N THR A 88 -9.88 9.44 -7.91
CA THR A 88 -8.91 10.10 -8.78
C THR A 88 -8.06 11.11 -8.01
N ALA A 89 -6.94 11.55 -8.61
CA ALA A 89 -6.01 12.49 -8.00
C ALA A 89 -6.67 13.83 -7.61
N GLU A 90 -7.69 14.25 -8.36
CA GLU A 90 -8.45 15.49 -8.13
C GLU A 90 -9.38 15.39 -6.91
N GLN A 91 -9.82 14.18 -6.58
CA GLN A 91 -10.71 13.90 -5.45
C GLN A 91 -9.95 13.69 -4.14
N LEU A 92 -8.64 13.47 -4.21
CA LEU A 92 -7.80 13.16 -3.08
C LEU A 92 -7.23 14.44 -2.42
N PRO A 93 -7.17 14.48 -1.08
CA PRO A 93 -6.56 15.58 -0.36
C PRO A 93 -5.05 15.64 -0.62
N ALA A 94 -4.46 16.82 -0.43
CA ALA A 94 -3.04 17.04 -0.69
C ALA A 94 -2.12 16.16 0.16
N SER A 95 -2.56 15.76 1.36
CA SER A 95 -1.92 14.81 2.28
C SER A 95 -1.60 13.48 1.60
N MET A 96 -2.42 13.05 0.64
CA MET A 96 -2.28 11.75 -0.04
C MET A 96 -1.38 11.80 -1.28
N ARG A 97 -0.94 12.99 -1.70
CA ARG A 97 -0.14 13.17 -2.93
C ARG A 97 1.33 12.75 -2.79
N GLY A 98 1.79 12.43 -1.57
CA GLY A 98 3.14 11.96 -1.31
C GLY A 98 3.41 10.50 -1.73
N GLY A 99 2.36 9.71 -1.96
CA GLY A 99 2.46 8.31 -2.40
C GLY A 99 2.27 8.12 -3.90
N VAL A 100 2.52 6.90 -4.37
CA VAL A 100 2.20 6.51 -5.75
C VAL A 100 0.71 6.19 -5.85
N LEU A 101 -0.04 6.95 -6.66
CA LEU A 101 -1.46 6.68 -6.88
C LEU A 101 -1.67 5.53 -7.86
N LEU A 102 -2.50 4.56 -7.47
CA LEU A 102 -2.97 3.45 -8.28
C LEU A 102 -4.50 3.42 -8.26
N VAL A 103 -5.13 3.84 -9.35
CA VAL A 103 -6.60 3.96 -9.41
C VAL A 103 -7.22 2.60 -9.72
N LYS A 104 -8.20 2.16 -8.91
CA LYS A 104 -9.02 0.96 -9.17
C LYS A 104 -9.95 1.22 -10.38
N PRO A 105 -10.12 0.27 -11.33
CA PRO A 105 -9.54 -1.06 -11.38
C PRO A 105 -8.12 -1.08 -11.96
N TYR A 106 -7.26 -1.95 -11.42
CA TYR A 106 -5.88 -2.16 -11.87
C TYR A 106 -5.56 -3.65 -12.03
N LEU A 107 -4.49 -3.96 -12.75
CA LEU A 107 -3.97 -5.32 -12.89
C LEU A 107 -2.86 -5.60 -11.87
N SER A 108 -2.55 -6.87 -11.61
CA SER A 108 -1.45 -7.27 -10.72
C SER A 108 -0.09 -6.72 -11.15
N VAL A 109 0.10 -6.52 -12.46
CA VAL A 109 1.32 -5.89 -13.00
C VAL A 109 1.42 -4.41 -12.62
N ASP A 110 0.31 -3.68 -12.62
CA ASP A 110 0.26 -2.27 -12.24
C ASP A 110 0.56 -2.11 -10.74
N LEU A 111 -0.01 -2.99 -9.91
CA LEU A 111 0.28 -3.06 -8.47
C LEU A 111 1.79 -3.25 -8.21
N SER A 112 2.39 -4.24 -8.88
CA SER A 112 3.82 -4.53 -8.70
C SER A 112 4.70 -3.37 -9.16
N GLN A 113 4.36 -2.73 -10.29
CA GLN A 113 5.09 -1.55 -10.76
C GLN A 113 4.93 -0.35 -9.84
N ALA A 114 3.73 -0.12 -9.28
CA ALA A 114 3.48 0.96 -8.36
C ALA A 114 4.31 0.80 -7.07
N LEU A 115 4.37 -0.42 -6.52
CA LEU A 115 5.19 -0.72 -5.34
C LEU A 115 6.69 -0.51 -5.62
N LEU A 116 7.19 -1.00 -6.76
CA LEU A 116 8.57 -0.79 -7.19
C LEU A 116 8.93 0.69 -7.34
N ARG A 117 8.03 1.48 -7.95
CA ARG A 117 8.20 2.94 -8.07
C ARG A 117 8.23 3.61 -6.70
N ALA A 118 7.35 3.22 -5.77
CA ALA A 118 7.27 3.80 -4.44
C ALA A 118 8.58 3.59 -3.64
N VAL A 119 9.19 2.40 -3.72
CA VAL A 119 10.45 2.11 -3.02
C VAL A 119 11.70 2.56 -3.78
N GLY A 120 11.55 3.26 -4.90
CA GLY A 120 12.66 3.70 -5.74
C GLY A 120 13.47 2.56 -6.39
N ARG A 121 12.97 1.32 -6.33
CA ARG A 121 13.59 0.18 -7.01
C ARG A 121 13.19 0.24 -8.48
N THR A 122 14.02 0.86 -9.31
CA THR A 122 13.88 0.70 -10.76
C THR A 122 14.20 -0.75 -11.06
N SER A 123 13.22 -1.51 -11.57
CA SER A 123 13.52 -2.80 -12.19
C SER A 123 14.39 -2.50 -13.40
N THR A 124 15.71 -2.60 -13.25
CA THR A 124 16.64 -2.64 -14.37
C THR A 124 16.28 -3.87 -15.18
N ARG A 125 15.48 -3.67 -16.23
CA ARG A 125 15.46 -4.57 -17.38
C ARG A 125 16.86 -4.50 -18.00
N ALA A 126 17.67 -5.53 -17.76
CA ALA A 126 18.73 -5.92 -18.68
C ALA A 126 18.13 -6.84 -19.75
#